data_AF-A0A0R2UXW0-F1
#
_entry.id   AF-A0A0R2UXW0-F1
#
_cell.length_a   1.000
_cell.length_b   1.000
_cell.length_c   1.000
_cell.angle_alpha   90.00
_cell.angle_beta   90.00
_cell.angle_gamma   90.00
#
_symmetry.space_group_name_H-M   'P 1'
#
loop_
_entity.id
_entity.type
_entity.pdbx_description
1 polymer ?
#
loop_
_entity_poly.entity_id
_entity_poly.type
_entity_poly.pdbx_seq_one_letter_code
_entity_poly.pdbx_strand_id
1 'polypeptide(L)'
;MLNRKYLSIILFFLILGFNAESQEPIDIWNVEEKNVVSDSSNSENNENKNAPQNSIYEMQSQNIGELSIEETQTLISKEVKLVGLYDPEENGLNINMWSNSNGDQILNIFKRIDKLNLSQDASEILDILLLTNAYYPELNISKNQFLEIKSNWFIKNSNYELIENYLLNNQIINENTKLTKFLVDYYLSQSNLKKACEIFSRIKDPIEDVYLSKFNIYCLINNNKRDEAQLLIDLKKELSQFEDKFYEKKINYLMGYSNEPETEISENTILDFHLSHRTNPNFKFEPKNSTTKEIWKYLSTSNLLDNIQDIELTEVDKIASIEKATHDGNYPEKELFELYKRFQFNINQLLNIKESTKVLSAIETRALIYQGILITTEIESKLQLMNALKNSFKIDGIENAFNDELRVFLNNIEKDEVPSNYTSFYENYINADDIKL
;
A
#
# COMPACT_ATOMS: atom_id res chain seq x y z
N MET A 1 -15.70 -0.37 -76.45
CA MET A 1 -14.92 -1.47 -77.09
C MET A 1 -13.44 -1.12 -77.01
N LEU A 2 -12.74 -1.64 -76.01
CA LEU A 2 -11.29 -1.46 -75.85
C LEU A 2 -10.59 -2.46 -76.78
N ASN A 3 -9.69 -1.96 -77.61
CA ASN A 3 -9.11 -2.67 -78.74
C ASN A 3 -8.25 -3.87 -78.28
N ARG A 4 -8.64 -5.08 -78.69
CA ARG A 4 -8.10 -6.39 -78.27
C ARG A 4 -6.60 -6.57 -78.54
N LYS A 5 -5.99 -5.73 -79.38
CA LYS A 5 -4.54 -5.73 -79.66
C LYS A 5 -3.68 -5.07 -78.57
N TYR A 6 -4.21 -4.13 -77.79
CA TYR A 6 -3.44 -3.45 -76.74
C TYR A 6 -3.45 -4.20 -75.41
N LEU A 7 -4.44 -5.06 -75.18
CA LEU A 7 -4.51 -5.89 -73.97
C LEU A 7 -3.40 -6.95 -73.92
N SER A 8 -2.96 -7.44 -75.09
CA SER A 8 -1.90 -8.45 -75.17
C SER A 8 -0.49 -7.87 -74.93
N ILE A 9 -0.31 -6.56 -75.11
CA ILE A 9 0.97 -5.88 -74.90
C ILE A 9 1.17 -5.59 -73.40
N ILE A 10 0.09 -5.23 -72.69
CA ILE A 10 0.14 -4.98 -71.24
C ILE A 10 0.35 -6.28 -70.45
N LEU A 11 -0.19 -7.41 -70.93
CA LEU A 11 0.01 -8.71 -70.27
C LEU A 11 1.45 -9.25 -70.41
N PHE A 12 2.18 -8.85 -71.46
CA PHE A 12 3.55 -9.32 -71.70
C PHE A 12 4.58 -8.64 -70.78
N PHE A 13 4.30 -7.40 -70.33
CA PHE A 13 5.16 -6.69 -69.38
C PHE A 13 5.02 -7.19 -67.92
N LEU A 14 3.98 -7.96 -67.60
CA LEU A 14 3.76 -8.53 -66.25
C LEU A 14 4.50 -9.85 -66.02
N ILE A 15 5.06 -10.49 -67.06
CA ILE A 15 5.73 -11.81 -66.96
C ILE A 15 7.26 -11.68 -66.95
N LEU A 16 7.81 -10.52 -67.28
CA LEU A 16 9.23 -10.21 -67.08
C LEU A 16 9.45 -9.70 -65.65
N GLY A 17 9.26 -10.59 -64.68
CA GLY A 17 9.77 -10.40 -63.34
C GLY A 17 11.29 -10.27 -63.40
N PHE A 18 11.83 -9.20 -62.82
CA PHE A 18 13.24 -9.12 -62.49
C PHE A 18 13.60 -10.35 -61.63
N ASN A 19 14.61 -11.11 -62.04
CA ASN A 19 15.27 -12.05 -61.14
C ASN A 19 15.94 -11.23 -60.05
N ALA A 20 15.25 -11.01 -58.93
CA ALA A 20 15.91 -10.69 -57.68
C ALA A 20 16.55 -12.00 -57.20
N GLU A 21 17.87 -12.10 -57.30
CA GLU A 21 18.60 -13.11 -56.54
C GLU A 21 18.40 -12.76 -55.05
N SER A 22 17.58 -13.54 -54.35
CA SER A 22 17.58 -13.49 -52.89
C SER A 22 18.91 -14.08 -52.43
N GLN A 23 19.75 -13.27 -51.80
CA GLN A 23 20.79 -13.83 -50.95
C GLN A 23 20.10 -14.66 -49.85
N GLU A 24 20.56 -15.89 -49.65
CA GLU A 24 20.08 -16.73 -48.56
C GLU A 24 20.19 -15.99 -47.23
N PRO A 25 19.22 -16.13 -46.31
CA PRO A 25 19.31 -15.52 -45.00
C PRO A 25 20.55 -16.06 -44.30
N ILE A 26 21.46 -15.17 -43.94
CA ILE A 26 22.62 -15.51 -43.13
C ILE A 26 22.08 -15.87 -41.75
N ASP A 27 22.29 -17.11 -41.34
CA ASP A 27 21.96 -17.59 -40.00
C ASP A 27 22.89 -16.91 -38.98
N ILE A 28 22.34 -15.97 -38.22
CA ILE A 28 23.05 -15.18 -37.21
C ILE A 28 23.27 -15.95 -35.90
N TRP A 29 22.82 -17.22 -35.81
CA TRP A 29 22.90 -18.02 -34.59
C TRP A 29 23.95 -19.15 -34.61
N ASN A 30 24.71 -19.31 -35.70
CA ASN A 30 25.85 -20.23 -35.70
C ASN A 30 27.15 -19.52 -35.29
N VAL A 31 27.33 -19.36 -33.97
CA VAL A 31 28.64 -19.03 -33.41
C VAL A 31 29.40 -20.35 -33.21
N GLU A 32 30.42 -20.59 -34.03
CA GLU A 32 31.43 -21.62 -33.77
C GLU A 32 32.13 -21.34 -32.43
N GLU A 33 32.02 -22.28 -31.49
CA GLU A 33 32.81 -22.29 -30.26
C GLU A 33 34.32 -22.37 -30.59
N LYS A 34 35.01 -21.23 -30.53
CA LYS A 34 36.47 -21.22 -30.40
C LYS A 34 36.83 -21.43 -28.94
N ASN A 35 37.35 -22.62 -28.64
CA ASN A 35 38.01 -22.94 -27.37
C ASN A 35 39.09 -21.91 -27.04
N VAL A 36 38.86 -21.10 -26.01
CA VAL A 36 39.89 -20.28 -25.37
C VAL A 36 40.34 -21.00 -24.10
N VAL A 37 41.60 -21.42 -24.11
CA VAL A 37 42.29 -22.01 -22.97
C VAL A 37 42.34 -21.01 -21.83
N SER A 38 41.89 -21.42 -20.64
CA SER A 38 41.99 -20.68 -19.40
C SER A 38 43.41 -20.74 -18.84
N ASP A 39 44.10 -19.62 -18.81
CA ASP A 39 45.20 -19.38 -17.87
C ASP A 39 44.76 -18.36 -16.82
N SER A 40 44.73 -18.85 -15.58
CA SER A 40 44.47 -18.10 -14.36
C SER A 40 45.68 -17.27 -13.95
N SER A 41 45.50 -15.96 -13.75
CA SER A 41 46.21 -15.22 -12.71
C SER A 41 45.47 -13.93 -12.31
N ASN A 42 45.23 -13.79 -11.01
CA ASN A 42 44.67 -12.60 -10.36
C ASN A 42 45.67 -11.43 -10.43
N SER A 43 45.16 -10.23 -10.76
CA SER A 43 45.48 -9.00 -10.01
C SER A 43 44.40 -7.94 -10.28
N GLU A 44 43.70 -7.53 -9.22
CA GLU A 44 42.83 -6.36 -9.22
C GLU A 44 43.69 -5.10 -9.25
N ASN A 45 43.49 -4.28 -10.28
CA ASN A 45 43.72 -2.84 -10.23
C ASN A 45 42.63 -2.18 -11.07
N ASN A 46 41.78 -1.39 -10.40
CA ASN A 46 40.72 -0.60 -11.01
C ASN A 46 41.33 0.59 -11.76
N GLU A 47 41.50 0.45 -13.08
CA GLU A 47 41.55 1.59 -13.99
C GLU A 47 40.34 1.56 -14.92
N ASN A 48 39.75 2.75 -15.11
CA ASN A 48 38.54 3.02 -15.87
C ASN A 48 38.50 2.27 -17.21
N LYS A 49 37.60 1.29 -17.33
CA LYS A 49 37.24 0.70 -18.63
C LYS A 49 36.35 1.67 -19.38
N ASN A 50 36.89 2.26 -20.44
CA ASN A 50 36.12 2.95 -21.47
C ASN A 50 35.05 1.98 -22.02
N ALA A 51 33.81 2.46 -22.07
CA ALA A 51 32.70 1.72 -22.66
C ALA A 51 32.97 1.43 -24.15
N PRO A 52 32.56 0.25 -24.68
CA PRO A 52 32.75 -0.06 -26.08
C PRO A 52 31.89 0.87 -26.93
N GLN A 53 32.52 1.66 -27.82
CA GLN A 53 31.82 2.44 -28.82
C GLN A 53 31.06 1.51 -29.78
N ASN A 54 29.77 1.78 -29.98
CA ASN A 54 28.94 1.06 -30.95
C ASN A 54 29.44 1.35 -32.38
N SER A 55 29.62 0.30 -33.19
CA SER A 55 30.14 0.36 -34.58
C SER A 55 29.31 1.19 -35.55
N ILE A 56 28.09 1.59 -35.17
CA ILE A 56 27.21 2.46 -35.94
C ILE A 56 27.76 3.91 -35.99
N TYR A 57 28.51 4.35 -34.98
CA TYR A 57 29.04 5.71 -34.89
C TYR A 57 30.32 5.93 -35.70
N GLU A 58 31.15 4.90 -35.92
CA GLU A 58 32.33 5.03 -36.78
C GLU A 58 31.95 5.40 -38.22
N MET A 59 30.79 4.95 -38.70
CA MET A 59 30.29 5.28 -40.04
C MET A 59 29.89 6.76 -40.23
N GLN A 60 29.53 7.47 -39.15
CA GLN A 60 29.12 8.88 -39.26
C GLN A 60 30.31 9.84 -39.32
N SER A 61 31.51 9.39 -38.93
CA SER A 61 32.73 10.20 -38.91
C SER A 61 33.34 10.46 -40.30
N GLN A 62 32.82 9.86 -41.37
CA GLN A 62 33.37 9.98 -42.73
C GLN A 62 32.76 11.11 -43.58
N ASN A 63 31.80 11.89 -43.09
CA ASN A 63 31.28 13.07 -43.79
C ASN A 63 31.90 14.36 -43.22
N ILE A 64 32.97 14.81 -43.86
CA ILE A 64 33.61 16.11 -43.58
C ILE A 64 32.75 17.21 -44.22
N GLY A 65 32.00 17.95 -43.40
CA GLY A 65 31.26 19.14 -43.78
C GLY A 65 30.67 19.83 -42.55
N GLU A 66 31.38 20.85 -42.05
CA GLU A 66 31.01 21.87 -41.06
C GLU A 66 29.70 21.68 -40.28
N LEU A 67 29.81 21.02 -39.12
CA LEU A 67 29.10 21.33 -37.86
C LEU A 67 29.67 20.40 -36.80
N SER A 68 30.75 20.83 -36.13
CA SER A 68 31.24 20.15 -34.94
C SER A 68 30.25 20.39 -33.81
N ILE A 69 29.30 19.49 -33.64
CA ILE A 69 28.62 19.35 -32.36
C ILE A 69 29.68 18.77 -31.43
N GLU A 70 30.27 19.62 -30.58
CA GLU A 70 31.00 19.14 -29.41
C GLU A 70 29.98 18.44 -28.52
N GLU A 71 29.85 17.13 -28.71
CA GLU A 71 29.16 16.28 -27.78
C GLU A 71 29.99 16.27 -26.51
N THR A 72 29.61 17.11 -25.56
CA THR A 72 30.13 17.08 -24.19
C THR A 72 29.98 15.65 -23.66
N GLN A 73 31.08 14.91 -23.58
CA GLN A 73 31.20 13.59 -22.93
C GLN A 73 30.96 13.66 -21.40
N THR A 74 30.12 14.57 -20.92
CA THR A 74 29.85 14.83 -19.49
C THR A 74 28.46 14.40 -19.04
N LEU A 75 27.86 13.38 -19.64
CA LEU A 75 26.56 12.85 -19.17
C LEU A 75 26.51 11.34 -18.93
N ILE A 76 27.67 10.67 -18.81
CA ILE A 76 27.77 9.35 -18.16
C ILE A 76 28.51 9.48 -16.82
N SER A 77 28.45 10.65 -16.18
CA SER A 77 28.64 10.66 -14.73
C SER A 77 27.45 9.92 -14.13
N LYS A 78 27.69 8.87 -13.35
CA LYS A 78 26.65 8.25 -12.50
C LYS A 78 25.93 9.37 -11.77
N GLU A 79 24.75 9.76 -12.24
CA GLU A 79 23.99 10.84 -11.65
C GLU A 79 23.66 10.39 -10.24
N VAL A 80 24.29 11.02 -9.24
CA VAL A 80 24.02 10.69 -7.85
C VAL A 80 22.62 11.20 -7.55
N LYS A 81 21.62 10.33 -7.74
CA LYS A 81 20.21 10.63 -7.47
C LYS A 81 20.06 10.94 -5.99
N LEU A 82 20.01 12.22 -5.66
CA LEU A 82 19.62 12.74 -4.36
C LEU A 82 18.13 12.42 -4.17
N VAL A 83 17.77 11.90 -2.99
CA VAL A 83 16.41 11.46 -2.70
C VAL A 83 15.94 12.11 -1.41
N GLY A 84 15.05 13.08 -1.54
CA GLY A 84 14.53 13.91 -0.46
C GLY A 84 13.42 14.85 -0.95
N LEU A 85 12.85 15.63 -0.03
CA LEU A 85 11.85 16.65 -0.27
C LEU A 85 12.34 18.05 0.10
N TYR A 86 13.24 18.16 1.08
CA TYR A 86 13.70 19.46 1.60
C TYR A 86 15.09 19.82 1.10
N ASP A 87 15.34 21.10 0.92
CA ASP A 87 16.70 21.62 0.74
C ASP A 87 17.42 21.59 2.10
N PRO A 88 18.66 21.06 2.19
CA PRO A 88 19.45 21.13 3.42
C PRO A 88 19.53 22.52 4.03
N GLU A 89 19.68 23.56 3.22
CA GLU A 89 19.90 24.92 3.72
C GLU A 89 18.68 25.47 4.47
N GLU A 90 17.46 25.06 4.09
CA GLU A 90 16.21 25.48 4.73
C GLU A 90 16.16 25.10 6.21
N ASN A 91 16.86 24.02 6.60
CA ASN A 91 16.88 23.50 7.96
C ASN A 91 18.28 23.63 8.61
N GLY A 92 19.19 24.41 8.02
CA GLY A 92 20.55 24.56 8.51
C GLY A 92 21.38 23.27 8.46
N LEU A 93 21.04 22.35 7.55
CA LEU A 93 21.71 21.08 7.33
C LEU A 93 22.69 21.18 6.15
N ASN A 94 23.59 20.19 6.05
CA ASN A 94 24.55 20.08 4.95
C ASN A 94 24.18 18.91 4.05
N ILE A 95 24.35 19.06 2.72
CA ILE A 95 24.15 17.97 1.75
C ILE A 95 24.97 16.70 2.09
N ASN A 96 26.12 16.84 2.75
CA ASN A 96 26.98 15.73 3.19
C ASN A 96 26.67 15.24 4.62
N MET A 97 25.54 15.60 5.22
CA MET A 97 25.21 15.27 6.62
C MET A 97 25.29 13.77 6.95
N TRP A 98 25.07 12.89 5.96
CA TRP A 98 25.18 11.45 6.15
C TRP A 98 26.48 10.83 5.62
N SER A 99 27.24 11.51 4.75
CA SER A 99 28.34 10.92 3.98
C SER A 99 29.41 10.25 4.85
N ASN A 100 29.72 10.84 6.01
CA ASN A 100 30.76 10.34 6.94
C ASN A 100 30.17 9.55 8.11
N SER A 101 28.86 9.29 8.11
CA SER A 101 28.18 8.60 9.21
C SER A 101 28.39 7.09 9.12
N ASN A 102 28.62 6.46 10.27
CA ASN A 102 28.80 5.01 10.34
C ASN A 102 27.44 4.30 10.37
N GLY A 103 27.23 3.40 9.41
CA GLY A 103 26.03 2.62 9.21
C GLY A 103 25.57 1.78 10.40
N ASP A 104 26.50 1.15 11.11
CA ASP A 104 26.18 0.33 12.29
C ASP A 104 25.58 1.20 13.41
N GLN A 105 26.10 2.43 13.57
CA GLN A 105 25.56 3.38 14.53
C GLN A 105 24.17 3.86 14.12
N ILE A 106 23.96 4.19 12.84
CA ILE A 106 22.65 4.58 12.30
C ILE A 106 21.63 3.47 12.58
N LEU A 107 21.94 2.24 12.19
CA LEU A 107 21.04 1.08 12.39
C LEU A 107 20.70 0.87 13.86
N ASN A 108 21.67 1.01 14.77
CA ASN A 108 21.44 0.86 16.21
C ASN A 108 20.60 2.00 16.81
N ILE A 109 20.77 3.23 16.33
CA ILE A 109 19.96 4.38 16.76
C ILE A 109 18.51 4.19 16.32
N PHE A 110 18.27 3.87 15.04
CA PHE A 110 16.91 3.68 14.54
C PHE A 110 16.19 2.49 15.19
N LYS A 111 16.89 1.37 15.45
CA LYS A 111 16.34 0.26 16.25
C LYS A 111 15.90 0.66 17.67
N ARG A 112 16.50 1.70 18.25
CA ARG A 112 16.08 2.24 19.55
C ARG A 112 14.90 3.18 19.40
N ILE A 113 14.95 4.07 18.41
CA ILE A 113 13.85 4.99 18.09
C ILE A 113 12.56 4.22 17.78
N ASP A 114 12.65 3.10 17.06
CA ASP A 114 11.49 2.27 16.72
C ASP A 114 10.73 1.75 17.94
N LYS A 115 11.38 1.65 19.11
CA LYS A 115 10.77 1.19 20.37
C LYS A 115 10.16 2.32 21.21
N LEU A 116 10.33 3.57 20.78
CA LEU A 116 9.83 4.74 21.49
C LEU A 116 8.55 5.27 20.84
N ASN A 117 7.70 5.86 21.68
CA ASN A 117 6.62 6.75 21.26
C ASN A 117 7.21 8.16 21.27
N LEU A 118 7.49 8.69 20.08
CA LEU A 118 8.06 10.04 19.95
C LEU A 118 6.97 11.09 20.14
N SER A 119 7.35 12.26 20.67
CA SER A 119 6.48 13.44 20.63
C SER A 119 6.33 13.94 19.19
N GLN A 120 5.31 14.76 18.95
CA GLN A 120 5.10 15.38 17.64
C GLN A 120 6.36 16.11 17.15
N ASP A 121 6.96 16.95 18.00
CA ASP A 121 8.20 17.68 17.68
C ASP A 121 9.36 16.73 17.30
N ALA A 122 9.52 15.62 18.02
CA ALA A 122 10.59 14.67 17.76
C ALA A 122 10.37 13.90 16.44
N SER A 123 9.11 13.57 16.14
CA SER A 123 8.72 12.97 14.85
C SER A 123 8.96 13.94 13.70
N GLU A 124 8.59 15.21 13.84
CA GLU A 124 8.79 16.25 12.82
C GLU A 124 10.28 16.48 12.55
N ILE A 125 11.12 16.55 13.59
CA ILE A 125 12.57 16.64 13.43
C ILE A 125 13.11 15.45 12.63
N LEU A 126 12.61 14.24 12.89
CA LEU A 126 13.07 13.05 12.21
C LEU A 126 12.58 13.00 10.76
N ASP A 127 11.36 13.48 10.48
CA ASP A 127 10.85 13.67 9.12
C ASP A 127 11.75 14.62 8.34
N ILE A 128 12.07 15.80 8.89
CA ILE A 128 13.01 16.76 8.29
C ILE A 128 14.36 16.10 8.02
N LEU A 129 14.93 15.41 9.01
CA LEU A 129 16.24 14.77 8.92
C LEU A 129 16.30 13.71 7.81
N LEU A 130 15.26 12.89 7.67
CA LEU A 130 15.21 11.79 6.71
C LEU A 130 14.80 12.25 5.30
N LEU A 131 14.02 13.33 5.20
CA LEU A 131 13.55 13.88 3.93
C LEU A 131 14.44 14.99 3.39
N THR A 132 15.44 15.46 4.13
CA THR A 132 16.42 16.38 3.57
C THR A 132 17.19 15.71 2.44
N ASN A 133 17.29 16.39 1.29
CA ASN A 133 18.12 15.94 0.18
C ASN A 133 19.57 15.83 0.66
N ALA A 134 20.17 14.66 0.62
CA ALA A 134 21.53 14.46 1.10
C ALA A 134 22.17 13.26 0.42
N TYR A 135 23.51 13.25 0.38
CA TYR A 135 24.26 12.08 -0.03
C TYR A 135 24.08 10.95 1.00
N TYR A 136 24.08 9.71 0.52
CA TYR A 136 23.90 8.53 1.37
C TYR A 136 25.14 8.28 2.24
N PRO A 137 24.98 7.66 3.43
CA PRO A 137 26.11 7.11 4.15
C PRO A 137 26.73 5.96 3.36
N GLU A 138 28.07 5.92 3.27
CA GLU A 138 28.80 4.87 2.55
C GLU A 138 29.55 3.91 3.48
N LEU A 139 29.76 4.31 4.75
CA LEU A 139 30.49 3.52 5.72
C LEU A 139 29.58 2.49 6.40
N ASN A 140 29.84 1.19 6.24
CA ASN A 140 29.14 0.07 6.90
C ASN A 140 27.61 0.02 6.68
N ILE A 141 27.07 0.63 5.62
CA ILE A 141 25.65 0.54 5.26
C ILE A 141 25.48 0.66 3.76
N SER A 142 24.56 -0.12 3.20
CA SER A 142 24.18 0.00 1.80
C SER A 142 23.07 1.03 1.61
N LYS A 143 22.97 1.61 0.41
CA LYS A 143 21.87 2.49 0.02
C LYS A 143 20.50 1.86 0.31
N ASN A 144 20.32 0.57 0.00
CA ASN A 144 19.06 -0.14 0.21
C ASN A 144 18.71 -0.26 1.70
N GLN A 145 19.68 -0.57 2.56
CA GLN A 145 19.46 -0.59 4.01
C GLN A 145 19.07 0.79 4.54
N PHE A 146 19.71 1.86 4.05
CA PHE A 146 19.36 3.22 4.47
C PHE A 146 17.96 3.65 3.97
N LEU A 147 17.60 3.29 2.73
CA LEU A 147 16.24 3.51 2.22
C LEU A 147 15.20 2.73 3.02
N GLU A 148 15.50 1.50 3.45
CA GLU A 148 14.62 0.71 4.30
C GLU A 148 14.35 1.38 5.65
N ILE A 149 15.36 2.02 6.27
CA ILE A 149 15.18 2.82 7.49
C ILE A 149 14.14 3.92 7.25
N LYS A 150 14.29 4.68 6.15
CA LYS A 150 13.33 5.73 5.78
C LYS A 150 11.93 5.16 5.61
N SER A 151 11.78 4.07 4.86
CA SER A 151 10.48 3.44 4.61
C SER A 151 9.82 2.94 5.88
N ASN A 152 10.58 2.30 6.77
CA ASN A 152 10.05 1.81 8.05
C ASN A 152 9.57 2.95 8.94
N TRP A 153 10.33 4.06 8.99
CA TRP A 153 9.94 5.26 9.70
C TRP A 153 8.62 5.84 9.16
N PHE A 154 8.51 6.03 7.85
CA PHE A 154 7.29 6.61 7.26
C PHE A 154 6.08 5.70 7.41
N ILE A 155 6.23 4.39 7.28
CA ILE A 155 5.14 3.43 7.51
C ILE A 155 4.68 3.51 8.98
N LYS A 156 5.61 3.58 9.93
CA LYS A 156 5.28 3.69 11.36
C LYS A 156 4.50 4.97 11.67
N ASN A 157 4.90 6.11 11.12
CA ASN A 157 4.21 7.39 11.34
C ASN A 157 2.97 7.60 10.47
N SER A 158 2.77 6.78 9.42
CA SER A 158 1.57 6.78 8.58
C SER A 158 1.16 8.16 8.00
N ASN A 159 2.14 9.04 7.73
CA ASN A 159 1.87 10.31 7.04
C ASN A 159 1.77 10.07 5.52
N TYR A 160 0.59 9.66 5.05
CA TYR A 160 0.37 9.23 3.66
C TYR A 160 0.63 10.32 2.61
N GLU A 161 0.31 11.59 2.92
CA GLU A 161 0.59 12.72 2.01
C GLU A 161 2.08 12.94 1.83
N LEU A 162 2.84 12.88 2.94
CA LEU A 162 4.29 12.99 2.92
C LEU A 162 4.94 11.84 2.14
N ILE A 163 4.44 10.62 2.34
CA ILE A 163 4.87 9.43 1.60
C ILE A 163 4.61 9.59 0.10
N GLU A 164 3.41 10.02 -0.27
CA GLU A 164 3.03 10.27 -1.67
C GLU A 164 3.97 11.29 -2.31
N ASN A 165 4.18 12.44 -1.66
CA ASN A 165 5.10 13.48 -2.15
C ASN A 165 6.53 12.94 -2.28
N TYR A 166 7.02 12.21 -1.27
CA TYR A 166 8.36 11.63 -1.27
C TYR A 166 8.57 10.66 -2.44
N LEU A 167 7.62 9.75 -2.68
CA LEU A 167 7.71 8.78 -3.77
C LEU A 167 7.63 9.44 -5.15
N LEU A 168 6.69 10.36 -5.34
CA LEU A 168 6.40 10.97 -6.64
C LEU A 168 7.44 12.02 -7.06
N ASN A 169 7.87 12.89 -6.14
CA ASN A 169 8.85 13.93 -6.47
C ASN A 169 10.22 13.32 -6.82
N ASN A 170 10.58 12.22 -6.16
CA ASN A 170 11.85 11.54 -6.40
C ASN A 170 11.78 10.47 -7.50
N GLN A 171 10.58 10.10 -7.97
CA GLN A 171 10.36 9.01 -8.92
C GLN A 171 11.07 7.72 -8.46
N ILE A 172 10.79 7.28 -7.23
CA ILE A 172 11.51 6.16 -6.56
C ILE A 172 10.63 4.93 -6.29
N ILE A 173 9.58 4.74 -7.07
CA ILE A 173 8.59 3.68 -6.79
C ILE A 173 9.20 2.28 -6.94
N ASN A 174 10.09 2.09 -7.91
CA ASN A 174 10.82 0.83 -8.09
C ASN A 174 11.90 0.63 -7.02
N GLU A 175 12.59 1.69 -6.60
CA GLU A 175 13.57 1.63 -5.52
C GLU A 175 12.92 1.46 -4.13
N ASN A 176 11.63 1.79 -4.00
CA ASN A 176 10.90 1.78 -2.74
C ASN A 176 9.51 1.12 -2.86
N THR A 177 9.52 -0.13 -3.35
CA THR A 177 8.30 -0.91 -3.58
C THR A 177 7.48 -1.12 -2.31
N LYS A 178 8.13 -1.36 -1.16
CA LYS A 178 7.45 -1.54 0.14
C LYS A 178 6.59 -0.33 0.51
N LEU A 179 7.15 0.87 0.39
CA LEU A 179 6.46 2.10 0.72
C LEU A 179 5.34 2.41 -0.29
N THR A 180 5.58 2.11 -1.57
CA THR A 180 4.55 2.27 -2.61
C THR A 180 3.37 1.34 -2.37
N LYS A 181 3.62 0.05 -2.07
CA LYS A 181 2.57 -0.93 -1.73
C LYS A 181 1.74 -0.46 -0.55
N PHE A 182 2.40 -0.06 0.53
CA PHE A 182 1.74 0.48 1.71
C PHE A 182 0.80 1.65 1.37
N LEU A 183 1.24 2.58 0.52
CA LEU A 183 0.44 3.74 0.13
C LEU A 183 -0.78 3.36 -0.73
N VAL A 184 -0.59 2.54 -1.78
CA VAL A 184 -1.71 2.15 -2.67
C VAL A 184 -2.71 1.24 -1.95
N ASP A 185 -2.24 0.36 -1.08
CA ASP A 185 -3.08 -0.53 -0.27
C ASP A 185 -3.89 0.26 0.74
N TYR A 186 -3.27 1.26 1.38
CA TYR A 186 -3.99 2.19 2.25
C TYR A 186 -5.11 2.89 1.48
N TYR A 187 -4.82 3.54 0.35
CA TYR A 187 -5.85 4.25 -0.41
C TYR A 187 -6.95 3.31 -0.91
N LEU A 188 -6.60 2.09 -1.33
CA LEU A 188 -7.60 1.10 -1.70
C LEU A 188 -8.45 0.67 -0.52
N SER A 189 -7.85 0.46 0.67
CA SER A 189 -8.56 0.10 1.90
C SER A 189 -9.56 1.15 2.37
N GLN A 190 -9.39 2.42 1.97
CA GLN A 190 -10.35 3.50 2.22
C GLN A 190 -11.40 3.62 1.11
N SER A 191 -11.50 2.64 0.21
CA SER A 191 -12.31 2.69 -1.01
C SER A 191 -11.97 3.87 -1.92
N ASN A 192 -10.77 4.46 -1.78
CA ASN A 192 -10.31 5.60 -2.56
C ASN A 192 -9.48 5.13 -3.77
N LEU A 193 -10.15 4.42 -4.67
CA LEU A 193 -9.52 3.88 -5.88
C LEU A 193 -8.89 4.98 -6.75
N LYS A 194 -9.52 6.17 -6.78
CA LYS A 194 -9.01 7.31 -7.55
C LYS A 194 -7.60 7.70 -7.11
N LYS A 195 -7.38 7.93 -5.81
CA LYS A 195 -6.04 8.24 -5.27
C LYS A 195 -5.04 7.11 -5.51
N ALA A 196 -5.44 5.86 -5.28
CA ALA A 196 -4.57 4.71 -5.52
C ALA A 196 -4.08 4.67 -6.98
N CYS A 197 -4.97 4.93 -7.95
CA CYS A 197 -4.64 4.94 -9.37
C CYS A 197 -3.91 6.21 -9.85
N GLU A 198 -4.10 7.36 -9.19
CA GLU A 198 -3.38 8.60 -9.51
C GLU A 198 -1.86 8.44 -9.35
N ILE A 199 -1.40 7.65 -8.37
CA ILE A 199 0.02 7.36 -8.16
C ILE A 199 0.66 6.83 -9.44
N PHE A 200 0.04 5.80 -10.06
CA PHE A 200 0.56 5.16 -11.26
C PHE A 200 0.56 6.08 -12.49
N SER A 201 -0.37 7.04 -12.56
CA SER A 201 -0.43 8.00 -13.67
C SER A 201 0.71 9.04 -13.67
N ARG A 202 1.40 9.19 -12.53
CA ARG A 202 2.46 10.19 -12.33
C ARG A 202 3.88 9.59 -12.37
N ILE A 203 3.98 8.28 -12.58
CA ILE A 203 5.25 7.56 -12.69
C ILE A 203 5.74 7.63 -14.13
N LYS A 204 7.01 7.97 -14.32
CA LYS A 204 7.64 7.99 -15.65
C LYS A 204 8.22 6.63 -16.04
N ASP A 205 8.80 5.93 -15.07
CA ASP A 205 9.49 4.67 -15.31
C ASP A 205 8.53 3.47 -15.31
N PRO A 206 8.79 2.43 -16.11
CA PRO A 206 8.03 1.19 -16.06
C PRO A 206 8.07 0.55 -14.68
N ILE A 207 6.94 0.02 -14.21
CA ILE A 207 6.83 -0.61 -12.89
C ILE A 207 7.43 -2.02 -12.95
N GLU A 208 8.40 -2.27 -12.08
CA GLU A 208 9.10 -3.56 -12.03
C GLU A 208 8.35 -4.58 -11.18
N ASP A 209 7.92 -4.16 -9.99
CA ASP A 209 7.26 -5.03 -9.01
C ASP A 209 5.96 -5.63 -9.57
N VAL A 210 5.80 -6.95 -9.42
CA VAL A 210 4.67 -7.71 -9.98
C VAL A 210 3.33 -7.27 -9.40
N TYR A 211 3.27 -7.04 -8.09
CA TYR A 211 2.04 -6.63 -7.42
C TYR A 211 1.62 -5.22 -7.84
N LEU A 212 2.57 -4.27 -7.84
CA LEU A 212 2.31 -2.91 -8.31
C LEU A 212 1.97 -2.88 -9.81
N SER A 213 2.55 -3.77 -10.61
CA SER A 213 2.20 -3.93 -12.03
C SER A 213 0.76 -4.41 -12.20
N LYS A 214 0.32 -5.41 -11.42
CA LYS A 214 -1.07 -5.88 -11.39
C LYS A 214 -2.03 -4.75 -11.00
N PHE A 215 -1.65 -3.94 -10.01
CA PHE A 215 -2.45 -2.80 -9.59
C PHE A 215 -2.55 -1.76 -10.72
N ASN A 216 -1.43 -1.39 -11.34
CA ASN A 216 -1.41 -0.44 -12.45
C ASN A 216 -2.26 -0.91 -13.64
N ILE A 217 -2.15 -2.18 -14.03
CA ILE A 217 -3.00 -2.76 -15.09
C ILE A 217 -4.47 -2.61 -14.74
N TYR A 218 -4.87 -2.94 -13.51
CA TYR A 218 -6.24 -2.73 -13.06
C TYR A 218 -6.67 -1.25 -13.15
N CYS A 219 -5.80 -0.33 -12.74
CA CYS A 219 -6.05 1.11 -12.85
C CYS A 219 -6.22 1.58 -14.30
N LEU A 220 -5.43 1.08 -15.24
CA LEU A 220 -5.59 1.38 -16.67
C LEU A 220 -6.96 0.91 -17.18
N ILE A 221 -7.39 -0.30 -16.80
CA ILE A 221 -8.71 -0.84 -17.17
C ILE A 221 -9.83 0.01 -16.59
N ASN A 222 -9.74 0.36 -15.30
CA ASN A 222 -10.71 1.22 -14.62
C ASN A 222 -10.80 2.61 -15.26
N ASN A 223 -9.69 3.11 -15.81
CA ASN A 223 -9.60 4.38 -16.54
C ASN A 223 -9.92 4.25 -18.04
N ASN A 224 -10.49 3.12 -18.48
CA ASN A 224 -10.82 2.82 -19.88
C ASN A 224 -9.63 2.81 -20.86
N LYS A 225 -8.40 2.68 -20.36
CA LYS A 225 -7.17 2.54 -21.15
C LYS A 225 -6.86 1.07 -21.43
N ARG A 226 -7.81 0.38 -22.08
CA ARG A 226 -7.75 -1.08 -22.27
C ARG A 226 -6.60 -1.54 -23.14
N ASP A 227 -6.26 -0.81 -24.21
CA ASP A 227 -5.15 -1.18 -25.09
C ASP A 227 -3.79 -1.09 -24.38
N GLU A 228 -3.59 -0.05 -23.56
CA GLU A 228 -2.40 0.11 -22.71
C GLU A 228 -2.31 -1.04 -21.68
N ALA A 229 -3.44 -1.40 -21.06
CA ALA A 229 -3.51 -2.51 -20.11
C ALA A 229 -3.14 -3.84 -20.78
N GLN A 230 -3.69 -4.11 -21.98
CA GLN A 230 -3.41 -5.33 -22.73
C GLN A 230 -1.94 -5.44 -23.11
N LEU A 231 -1.33 -4.34 -23.59
CA LEU A 231 0.10 -4.30 -23.92
C LEU A 231 0.96 -4.65 -22.70
N LEU A 232 0.65 -4.10 -21.52
CA LEU A 232 1.38 -4.41 -20.29
C LEU A 232 1.20 -5.86 -19.85
N ILE A 233 0.00 -6.42 -20.00
CA ILE A 233 -0.25 -7.84 -19.70
C ILE A 233 0.61 -8.72 -20.60
N ASP A 234 0.62 -8.47 -21.92
CA ASP A 234 1.39 -9.24 -22.89
C ASP A 234 2.89 -9.18 -22.59
N LEU A 235 3.42 -7.97 -22.35
CA LEU A 235 4.83 -7.78 -21.97
C LEU A 235 5.20 -8.57 -20.70
N LYS A 236 4.34 -8.54 -19.69
CA LYS A 236 4.63 -9.22 -18.43
C LYS A 236 4.48 -10.75 -18.52
N LYS A 237 3.66 -11.25 -19.44
CA LYS A 237 3.58 -12.68 -19.76
C LYS A 237 4.83 -13.17 -20.48
N GLU A 238 5.34 -12.42 -21.45
CA GLU A 238 6.60 -12.75 -22.14
C GLU A 238 7.80 -12.80 -21.18
N LEU A 239 7.78 -11.98 -20.13
CA LEU A 239 8.79 -12.01 -19.07
C LEU A 239 8.56 -13.12 -18.01
N SER A 240 7.54 -13.97 -18.18
CA SER A 240 7.13 -15.00 -17.22
C SER A 240 6.84 -14.47 -15.81
N GLN A 241 6.39 -13.22 -15.68
CA GLN A 241 6.12 -12.57 -14.39
C GLN A 241 4.64 -12.63 -13.98
N PHE A 242 3.75 -13.09 -14.87
CA PHE A 242 2.29 -13.12 -14.68
C PHE A 242 1.74 -14.55 -14.79
N GLU A 243 2.03 -15.38 -13.79
CA GLU A 243 1.37 -16.69 -13.63
C GLU A 243 0.40 -16.63 -12.44
N ASP A 244 -0.75 -15.96 -12.65
CA ASP A 244 -1.80 -15.87 -11.63
C ASP A 244 -3.17 -16.05 -12.26
N LYS A 245 -3.67 -17.29 -12.22
CA LYS A 245 -4.98 -17.66 -12.79
C LYS A 245 -6.12 -16.90 -12.15
N PHE A 246 -6.03 -16.57 -10.86
CA PHE A 246 -7.08 -15.81 -10.17
C PHE A 246 -7.14 -14.41 -10.76
N TYR A 247 -6.00 -13.71 -10.80
CA TYR A 247 -5.91 -12.36 -11.35
C TYR A 247 -6.32 -12.32 -12.84
N GLU A 248 -5.80 -13.22 -13.66
CA GLU A 248 -6.10 -13.27 -15.10
C GLU A 248 -7.59 -13.41 -15.39
N LYS A 249 -8.28 -14.32 -14.71
CA LYS A 249 -9.73 -14.51 -14.88
C LYS A 249 -10.50 -13.22 -14.57
N LYS A 250 -10.16 -12.57 -13.45
CA LYS A 250 -10.77 -11.31 -13.03
C LYS A 250 -10.57 -10.21 -14.07
N ILE A 251 -9.34 -10.07 -14.57
CA ILE A 251 -9.00 -9.10 -15.59
C ILE A 251 -9.70 -9.40 -16.92
N ASN A 252 -9.74 -10.66 -17.36
CA ASN A 252 -10.44 -11.05 -18.59
C ASN A 252 -11.94 -10.70 -18.53
N TYR A 253 -12.58 -10.89 -17.38
CA TYR A 253 -13.96 -10.44 -17.16
C TYR A 253 -14.09 -8.91 -17.24
N LEU A 254 -13.21 -8.16 -16.56
CA LEU A 254 -13.23 -6.68 -16.58
C LEU A 254 -12.94 -6.09 -17.97
N MET A 255 -12.13 -6.78 -18.77
CA MET A 255 -11.84 -6.43 -20.17
C MET A 255 -12.99 -6.76 -21.12
N GLY A 256 -13.93 -7.61 -20.70
CA GLY A 256 -15.06 -8.08 -21.51
C GLY A 256 -14.73 -9.26 -22.43
N TYR A 257 -13.64 -9.98 -22.16
CA TYR A 257 -13.30 -11.22 -22.88
C TYR A 257 -14.09 -12.43 -22.38
N SER A 258 -14.51 -12.39 -21.11
CA SER A 258 -15.47 -13.35 -20.54
C SER A 258 -16.78 -12.65 -20.20
N ASN A 259 -17.90 -13.33 -20.47
CA ASN A 259 -19.23 -12.86 -20.10
C ASN A 259 -19.69 -13.41 -18.74
N GLU A 260 -19.01 -14.42 -18.21
CA GLU A 260 -19.38 -15.06 -16.94
C GLU A 260 -18.73 -14.32 -15.77
N PRO A 261 -19.51 -13.90 -14.76
CA PRO A 261 -18.96 -13.28 -13.56
C PRO A 261 -17.98 -14.20 -12.83
N GLU A 262 -16.84 -13.65 -12.43
CA GLU A 262 -15.86 -14.37 -11.62
C GLU A 262 -16.22 -14.23 -10.14
N THR A 263 -16.72 -15.31 -9.55
CA THR A 263 -17.26 -15.32 -8.18
C THR A 263 -16.24 -15.71 -7.10
N GLU A 264 -15.07 -16.22 -7.48
CA GLU A 264 -14.01 -16.62 -6.54
C GLU A 264 -13.56 -15.44 -5.66
N ILE A 265 -13.45 -15.67 -4.35
CA ILE A 265 -13.04 -14.65 -3.36
C ILE A 265 -11.63 -14.96 -2.88
N SER A 266 -10.77 -13.94 -2.84
CA SER A 266 -9.42 -14.02 -2.28
C SER A 266 -9.20 -12.91 -1.25
N GLU A 267 -8.68 -13.27 -0.09
CA GLU A 267 -8.24 -12.34 0.96
C GLU A 267 -6.70 -12.16 0.96
N ASN A 268 -5.99 -12.72 -0.03
CA ASN A 268 -4.52 -12.74 -0.04
C ASN A 268 -3.90 -11.33 -0.06
N THR A 269 -4.51 -10.42 -0.82
CA THR A 269 -4.14 -9.02 -0.89
C THR A 269 -5.39 -8.15 -0.99
N ILE A 270 -5.28 -6.87 -0.63
CA ILE A 270 -6.41 -5.94 -0.75
C ILE A 270 -6.84 -5.74 -2.22
N LEU A 271 -5.89 -5.82 -3.16
CA LEU A 271 -6.19 -5.77 -4.59
C LEU A 271 -6.99 -7.00 -5.03
N ASP A 272 -6.58 -8.21 -4.61
CA ASP A 272 -7.32 -9.43 -4.95
C ASP A 272 -8.73 -9.39 -4.39
N PHE A 273 -8.88 -8.93 -3.15
CA PHE A 273 -10.18 -8.76 -2.51
C PHE A 273 -11.05 -7.73 -3.24
N HIS A 274 -10.44 -6.60 -3.63
CA HIS A 274 -11.11 -5.58 -4.43
C HIS A 274 -11.57 -6.15 -5.77
N LEU A 275 -10.73 -6.90 -6.48
CA LEU A 275 -11.10 -7.58 -7.73
C LEU A 275 -12.25 -8.58 -7.50
N SER A 276 -12.23 -9.36 -6.42
CA SER A 276 -13.34 -10.23 -6.06
C SER A 276 -14.67 -9.48 -5.92
N HIS A 277 -14.66 -8.31 -5.29
CA HIS A 277 -15.83 -7.44 -5.21
C HIS A 277 -16.24 -6.92 -6.60
N ARG A 278 -15.30 -6.45 -7.41
CA ARG A 278 -15.60 -5.80 -8.71
C ARG A 278 -16.09 -6.74 -9.79
N THR A 279 -15.72 -8.02 -9.75
CA THR A 279 -16.10 -9.00 -10.78
C THR A 279 -17.29 -9.89 -10.41
N ASN A 280 -17.83 -9.74 -9.20
CA ASN A 280 -18.94 -10.53 -8.71
C ASN A 280 -20.17 -9.64 -8.42
N PRO A 281 -21.19 -9.64 -9.29
CA PRO A 281 -22.43 -8.88 -9.07
C PRO A 281 -23.18 -9.25 -7.78
N ASN A 282 -22.98 -10.47 -7.27
CA ASN A 282 -23.60 -10.98 -6.05
C ASN A 282 -22.57 -11.13 -4.92
N PHE A 283 -21.60 -10.21 -4.85
CA PHE A 283 -20.55 -10.26 -3.85
C PHE A 283 -21.15 -10.25 -2.43
N LYS A 284 -20.79 -11.27 -1.66
CA LYS A 284 -21.06 -11.38 -0.22
C LYS A 284 -19.82 -11.92 0.45
N PHE A 285 -19.46 -11.32 1.57
CA PHE A 285 -18.29 -11.72 2.33
C PHE A 285 -18.52 -11.45 3.80
N GLU A 286 -18.30 -12.47 4.61
CA GLU A 286 -18.38 -12.38 6.07
C GLU A 286 -16.97 -12.38 6.65
N PRO A 287 -16.53 -11.25 7.23
CA PRO A 287 -15.19 -11.14 7.77
C PRO A 287 -15.03 -11.99 9.04
N LYS A 288 -13.81 -12.49 9.24
CA LYS A 288 -13.43 -13.35 10.37
C LYS A 288 -12.38 -12.66 11.22
N ASN A 289 -12.09 -13.24 12.38
CA ASN A 289 -10.98 -12.83 13.25
C ASN A 289 -9.60 -12.83 12.56
N SER A 290 -9.45 -13.61 11.47
CA SER A 290 -8.24 -13.71 10.64
C SER A 290 -8.20 -12.72 9.49
N THR A 291 -9.32 -12.07 9.14
CA THR A 291 -9.39 -11.08 8.06
C THR A 291 -8.53 -9.87 8.43
N THR A 292 -7.73 -9.37 7.48
CA THR A 292 -6.77 -8.31 7.74
C THR A 292 -7.45 -6.97 8.00
N LYS A 293 -6.73 -6.07 8.68
CA LYS A 293 -7.20 -4.71 8.99
C LYS A 293 -7.60 -3.93 7.73
N GLU A 294 -6.84 -4.08 6.65
CA GLU A 294 -7.08 -3.41 5.37
C GLU A 294 -8.40 -3.86 4.73
N ILE A 295 -8.70 -5.16 4.77
CA ILE A 295 -9.94 -5.71 4.23
C ILE A 295 -11.13 -5.29 5.09
N TRP A 296 -10.98 -5.31 6.42
CA TRP A 296 -11.99 -4.78 7.33
C TRP A 296 -12.33 -3.32 7.03
N LYS A 297 -11.29 -2.50 6.86
CA LYS A 297 -11.46 -1.09 6.53
C LYS A 297 -12.18 -0.92 5.20
N TYR A 298 -11.78 -1.69 4.19
CA TYR A 298 -12.40 -1.68 2.87
C TYR A 298 -13.87 -2.07 2.88
N LEU A 299 -14.22 -3.11 3.64
CA LEU A 299 -15.61 -3.53 3.81
C LEU A 299 -16.45 -2.42 4.43
N SER A 300 -15.93 -1.79 5.48
CA SER A 300 -16.59 -0.66 6.14
C SER A 300 -16.76 0.53 5.18
N THR A 301 -15.69 1.00 4.55
CA THR A 301 -15.74 2.19 3.68
C THR A 301 -16.49 1.95 2.37
N SER A 302 -16.61 0.70 1.93
CA SER A 302 -17.39 0.31 0.75
C SER A 302 -18.85 -0.02 1.06
N ASN A 303 -19.29 0.06 2.32
CA ASN A 303 -20.62 -0.39 2.76
C ASN A 303 -20.94 -1.84 2.37
N LEU A 304 -19.97 -2.75 2.55
CA LEU A 304 -20.08 -4.18 2.22
C LEU A 304 -20.28 -5.07 3.46
N LEU A 305 -20.33 -4.48 4.65
CA LEU A 305 -20.67 -5.19 5.87
C LEU A 305 -22.18 -5.42 5.93
N ASP A 306 -22.58 -6.55 6.51
CA ASP A 306 -23.99 -6.85 6.77
C ASP A 306 -24.63 -5.74 7.61
N ASN A 307 -25.93 -5.51 7.39
CA ASN A 307 -26.68 -4.62 8.26
C ASN A 307 -26.65 -5.20 9.68
N ILE A 308 -26.30 -4.35 10.65
CA ILE A 308 -26.21 -4.76 12.04
C ILE A 308 -27.51 -5.34 12.59
N GLN A 309 -28.65 -4.98 11.99
CA GLN A 309 -29.97 -5.51 12.36
C GLN A 309 -30.17 -6.97 11.94
N ASP A 310 -29.41 -7.45 10.97
CA ASP A 310 -29.49 -8.82 10.44
C ASP A 310 -28.55 -9.78 11.18
N ILE A 311 -27.64 -9.26 12.02
CA ILE A 311 -26.73 -10.08 12.82
C ILE A 311 -27.51 -10.85 13.89
N GLU A 312 -27.42 -12.17 13.87
CA GLU A 312 -28.02 -13.01 14.91
C GLU A 312 -27.18 -12.94 16.19
N LEU A 313 -27.83 -12.69 17.34
CA LEU A 313 -27.13 -12.53 18.63
C LEU A 313 -26.49 -13.82 19.14
N THR A 314 -26.88 -14.96 18.58
CA THR A 314 -26.30 -16.28 18.83
C THR A 314 -24.95 -16.48 18.13
N GLU A 315 -24.60 -15.65 17.15
CA GLU A 315 -23.34 -15.71 16.42
C GLU A 315 -22.20 -15.03 17.20
N VAL A 316 -21.83 -15.61 18.34
CA VAL A 316 -20.81 -15.07 19.27
C VAL A 316 -19.50 -14.73 18.56
N ASP A 317 -19.03 -15.58 17.65
CA ASP A 317 -17.80 -15.37 16.89
C ASP A 317 -17.86 -14.15 15.96
N LYS A 318 -19.05 -13.85 15.41
CA LYS A 318 -19.29 -12.68 14.56
C LYS A 318 -19.24 -11.40 15.38
N ILE A 319 -19.88 -11.40 16.56
CA ILE A 319 -19.85 -10.26 17.47
C ILE A 319 -18.43 -10.01 17.99
N ALA A 320 -17.69 -11.06 18.34
CA ALA A 320 -16.28 -10.95 18.75
C ALA A 320 -15.41 -10.33 17.63
N SER A 321 -15.66 -10.71 16.37
CA SER A 321 -14.95 -10.14 15.22
C SER A 321 -15.25 -8.64 15.05
N ILE A 322 -16.48 -8.21 15.33
CA ILE A 322 -16.89 -6.79 15.32
C ILE A 322 -16.28 -6.01 16.48
N GLU A 323 -16.26 -6.57 17.70
CA GLU A 323 -15.58 -5.96 18.86
C GLU A 323 -14.11 -5.69 18.54
N LYS A 324 -13.42 -6.67 17.95
CA LYS A 324 -12.02 -6.54 17.53
C LYS A 324 -11.86 -5.50 16.41
N ALA A 325 -12.72 -5.53 15.39
CA ALA A 325 -12.67 -4.54 14.31
C ALA A 325 -12.92 -3.11 14.82
N THR A 326 -13.76 -2.97 15.84
CA THR A 326 -14.02 -1.69 16.52
C THR A 326 -12.79 -1.21 17.29
N HIS A 327 -12.14 -2.11 18.04
CA HIS A 327 -10.88 -1.83 18.72
C HIS A 327 -9.79 -1.34 17.75
N ASP A 328 -9.69 -1.98 16.58
CA ASP A 328 -8.70 -1.64 15.57
C ASP A 328 -9.00 -0.33 14.81
N GLY A 329 -10.16 0.30 15.06
CA GLY A 329 -10.63 1.52 14.39
C GLY A 329 -11.19 1.30 12.98
N ASN A 330 -11.51 0.05 12.64
CA ASN A 330 -12.05 -0.32 11.33
C ASN A 330 -13.58 -0.35 11.30
N TYR A 331 -14.21 -0.38 12.46
CA TYR A 331 -15.66 -0.36 12.63
C TYR A 331 -16.06 0.70 13.67
N PRO A 332 -17.14 1.47 13.46
CA PRO A 332 -17.49 2.56 14.37
C PRO A 332 -18.06 2.04 15.69
N GLU A 333 -17.57 2.58 16.82
CA GLU A 333 -18.04 2.25 18.18
C GLU A 333 -19.57 2.33 18.29
N LYS A 334 -20.16 3.39 17.73
CA LYS A 334 -21.61 3.61 17.75
C LYS A 334 -22.39 2.41 17.20
N GLU A 335 -21.91 1.80 16.11
CA GLU A 335 -22.57 0.63 15.54
C GLU A 335 -22.43 -0.58 16.47
N LEU A 336 -21.24 -0.88 17.00
CA LEU A 336 -21.07 -1.94 18.01
C LEU A 336 -22.05 -1.78 19.19
N PHE A 337 -22.27 -0.55 19.65
CA PHE A 337 -23.19 -0.30 20.75
C PHE A 337 -24.67 -0.38 20.37
N GLU A 338 -25.05 -0.10 19.12
CA GLU A 338 -26.39 -0.44 18.61
C GLU A 338 -26.63 -1.96 18.60
N LEU A 339 -25.62 -2.77 18.30
CA LEU A 339 -25.70 -4.23 18.43
C LEU A 339 -25.93 -4.66 19.89
N TYR A 340 -25.20 -4.07 20.84
CA TYR A 340 -25.39 -4.37 22.26
C TYR A 340 -26.80 -4.02 22.77
N LYS A 341 -27.44 -2.99 22.24
CA LYS A 341 -28.84 -2.63 22.59
C LYS A 341 -29.86 -3.70 22.17
N ARG A 342 -29.52 -4.57 21.22
CA ARG A 342 -30.42 -5.64 20.73
C ARG A 342 -30.49 -6.84 21.69
N PHE A 343 -29.49 -7.02 22.56
CA PHE A 343 -29.50 -8.10 23.55
C PHE A 343 -30.70 -7.98 24.49
N GLN A 344 -31.40 -9.10 24.68
CA GLN A 344 -32.59 -9.15 25.52
C GLN A 344 -32.23 -9.66 26.92
N PHE A 345 -32.21 -8.75 27.90
CA PHE A 345 -32.02 -9.08 29.30
C PHE A 345 -33.34 -8.94 30.06
N ASN A 346 -33.56 -9.83 31.03
CA ASN A 346 -34.73 -9.72 31.89
C ASN A 346 -34.54 -8.60 32.95
N ILE A 347 -35.65 -8.13 33.52
CA ILE A 347 -35.65 -7.03 34.51
C ILE A 347 -34.74 -7.37 35.71
N ASN A 348 -34.74 -8.61 36.18
CA ASN A 348 -33.91 -9.01 37.31
C ASN A 348 -32.41 -8.90 36.99
N GLN A 349 -32.01 -9.17 35.74
CA GLN A 349 -30.63 -9.02 35.28
C GLN A 349 -30.21 -7.56 35.22
N LEU A 350 -31.09 -6.68 34.70
CA LEU A 350 -30.85 -5.23 34.63
C LEU A 350 -30.82 -4.57 36.01
N LEU A 351 -31.57 -5.10 36.99
CA LEU A 351 -31.53 -4.61 38.37
C LEU A 351 -30.33 -5.15 39.17
N ASN A 352 -29.82 -6.34 38.82
CA ASN A 352 -28.73 -7.00 39.53
C ASN A 352 -27.54 -7.28 38.60
N ILE A 353 -27.04 -6.25 37.93
CA ILE A 353 -25.98 -6.37 36.91
C ILE A 353 -24.76 -7.10 37.47
N LYS A 354 -24.23 -6.70 38.62
CA LYS A 354 -23.02 -7.30 39.24
C LYS A 354 -23.10 -8.81 39.46
N GLU A 355 -24.28 -9.32 39.85
CA GLU A 355 -24.46 -10.76 40.06
C GLU A 355 -24.72 -11.48 38.75
N SER A 356 -25.46 -10.85 37.85
CA SER A 356 -25.83 -11.42 36.56
C SER A 356 -24.64 -11.61 35.63
N THR A 357 -23.66 -10.70 35.65
CA THR A 357 -22.45 -10.81 34.83
C THR A 357 -21.56 -12.01 35.18
N LYS A 358 -21.72 -12.63 36.36
CA LYS A 358 -20.89 -13.78 36.78
C LYS A 358 -21.17 -15.08 36.01
N VAL A 359 -22.33 -15.17 35.36
CA VAL A 359 -22.81 -16.38 34.67
C VAL A 359 -22.96 -16.18 33.16
N LEU A 360 -22.75 -14.96 32.66
CA LEU A 360 -22.87 -14.60 31.25
C LEU A 360 -21.53 -14.77 30.53
N SER A 361 -21.57 -14.92 29.22
CA SER A 361 -20.37 -14.81 28.38
C SER A 361 -19.78 -13.40 28.46
N ALA A 362 -18.54 -13.23 27.98
CA ALA A 362 -17.87 -11.92 27.97
C ALA A 362 -18.67 -10.88 27.16
N ILE A 363 -19.17 -11.25 25.99
CA ILE A 363 -19.96 -10.38 25.10
C ILE A 363 -21.29 -10.01 25.74
N GLU A 364 -22.03 -10.98 26.26
CA GLU A 364 -23.30 -10.72 26.96
C GLU A 364 -23.08 -9.85 28.20
N THR A 365 -21.97 -10.05 28.91
CA THR A 365 -21.57 -9.22 30.06
C THR A 365 -21.35 -7.77 29.63
N ARG A 366 -20.60 -7.53 28.55
CA ARG A 366 -20.38 -6.18 28.00
C ARG A 366 -21.70 -5.53 27.58
N ALA A 367 -22.55 -6.26 26.87
CA ALA A 367 -23.87 -5.78 26.44
C ALA A 367 -24.77 -5.45 27.63
N LEU A 368 -24.82 -6.29 28.67
CA LEU A 368 -25.61 -6.04 29.88
C LEU A 368 -25.12 -4.80 30.63
N ILE A 369 -23.80 -4.67 30.81
CA ILE A 369 -23.22 -3.50 31.47
C ILE A 369 -23.53 -2.23 30.68
N TYR A 370 -23.38 -2.27 29.35
CA TYR A 370 -23.69 -1.12 28.48
C TYR A 370 -25.16 -0.69 28.59
N GLN A 371 -26.11 -1.63 28.49
CA GLN A 371 -27.52 -1.31 28.71
C GLN A 371 -27.78 -0.79 30.13
N GLY A 372 -27.08 -1.33 31.12
CA GLY A 372 -27.07 -0.83 32.50
C GLY A 372 -26.66 0.64 32.62
N ILE A 373 -25.60 1.05 31.91
CA ILE A 373 -25.14 2.45 31.87
C ILE A 373 -26.24 3.37 31.32
N LEU A 374 -26.98 2.92 30.30
CA LEU A 374 -28.04 3.71 29.66
C LEU A 374 -29.24 3.96 30.58
N ILE A 375 -29.59 3.00 31.44
CA ILE A 375 -30.75 3.09 32.34
C ILE A 375 -30.43 3.65 33.73
N THR A 376 -29.15 3.63 34.12
CA THR A 376 -28.71 4.10 35.45
C THR A 376 -28.60 5.62 35.47
N THR A 377 -29.31 6.25 36.41
CA THR A 377 -29.31 7.71 36.61
C THR A 377 -28.35 8.17 37.71
N GLU A 378 -28.11 7.34 38.72
CA GLU A 378 -27.17 7.65 39.81
C GLU A 378 -25.73 7.67 39.29
N ILE A 379 -25.03 8.79 39.48
CA ILE A 379 -23.71 9.07 38.91
C ILE A 379 -22.66 8.07 39.39
N GLU A 380 -22.61 7.76 40.69
CA GLU A 380 -21.64 6.82 41.25
C GLU A 380 -21.80 5.43 40.63
N SER A 381 -23.03 4.91 40.61
CA SER A 381 -23.35 3.62 39.98
C SER A 381 -23.04 3.62 38.48
N LYS A 382 -23.33 4.72 37.78
CA LYS A 382 -23.04 4.84 36.35
C LYS A 382 -21.54 4.81 36.07
N LEU A 383 -20.73 5.55 36.83
CA LEU A 383 -19.26 5.55 36.73
C LEU A 383 -18.69 4.16 37.08
N GLN A 384 -19.27 3.47 38.05
CA GLN A 384 -18.89 2.10 38.38
C GLN A 384 -19.09 1.16 37.18
N LEU A 385 -20.24 1.24 36.51
CA LEU A 385 -20.53 0.43 35.32
C LEU A 385 -19.62 0.79 34.14
N MET A 386 -19.35 2.08 33.90
CA MET A 386 -18.41 2.52 32.86
C MET A 386 -17.00 1.96 33.08
N ASN A 387 -16.50 2.04 34.33
CA ASN A 387 -15.21 1.47 34.69
C ASN A 387 -15.20 -0.06 34.52
N ALA A 388 -16.28 -0.75 34.91
CA ALA A 388 -16.41 -2.19 34.72
C ALA A 388 -16.40 -2.59 33.23
N LEU A 389 -17.14 -1.87 32.39
CA LEU A 389 -17.16 -2.10 30.94
C LEU A 389 -15.77 -1.89 30.32
N LYS A 390 -15.12 -0.76 30.66
CA LYS A 390 -13.77 -0.47 30.17
C LYS A 390 -12.76 -1.54 30.55
N ASN A 391 -12.83 -2.04 31.79
CA ASN A 391 -11.97 -3.14 32.24
C ASN A 391 -12.28 -4.45 31.53
N SER A 392 -13.54 -4.74 31.21
CA SER A 392 -13.91 -5.93 30.43
C SER A 392 -13.27 -5.92 29.05
N PHE A 393 -13.32 -4.79 28.33
CA PHE A 393 -12.61 -4.65 27.05
C PHE A 393 -11.10 -4.80 27.20
N LYS A 394 -10.51 -4.24 28.27
CA LYS A 394 -9.06 -4.34 28.53
C LYS A 394 -8.58 -5.77 28.82
N ILE A 395 -9.39 -6.57 29.52
CA ILE A 395 -9.05 -7.98 29.81
C ILE A 395 -8.88 -8.79 28.52
N ASP A 396 -9.70 -8.50 27.52
CA ASP A 396 -9.67 -9.19 26.22
C ASP A 396 -8.75 -8.50 25.20
N GLY A 397 -7.97 -7.49 25.62
CA GLY A 397 -7.05 -6.74 24.76
C GLY A 397 -7.73 -5.93 23.65
N ILE A 398 -9.00 -5.54 23.87
CA ILE A 398 -9.83 -4.76 22.94
C ILE A 398 -10.23 -3.42 23.55
N GLU A 399 -9.36 -2.82 24.37
CA GLU A 399 -9.66 -1.62 25.17
C GLU A 399 -10.17 -0.42 24.37
N ASN A 400 -9.72 -0.25 23.13
CA ASN A 400 -10.08 0.88 22.28
C ASN A 400 -11.51 0.85 21.73
N ALA A 401 -12.26 -0.25 21.88
CA ALA A 401 -13.62 -0.36 21.35
C ALA A 401 -14.70 0.42 22.13
N PHE A 402 -14.31 1.15 23.18
CA PHE A 402 -15.21 1.93 24.05
C PHE A 402 -14.57 3.28 24.46
N ASN A 403 -13.70 3.85 23.65
CA ASN A 403 -13.04 5.11 23.99
C ASN A 403 -13.95 6.31 23.73
N ASP A 404 -14.52 6.38 22.52
CA ASP A 404 -15.28 7.54 22.07
C ASP A 404 -16.66 7.57 22.75
N GLU A 405 -17.35 6.43 22.86
CA GLU A 405 -18.64 6.33 23.56
C GLU A 405 -18.48 6.59 25.07
N LEU A 406 -17.38 6.13 25.69
CA LEU A 406 -17.07 6.45 27.10
C LEU A 406 -16.91 7.96 27.31
N ARG A 407 -16.19 8.64 26.41
CA ARG A 407 -16.03 10.11 26.48
C ARG A 407 -17.37 10.81 26.37
N VAL A 408 -18.24 10.37 25.46
CA VAL A 408 -19.60 10.91 25.34
C VAL A 408 -20.36 10.76 26.66
N PHE A 409 -20.26 9.61 27.34
CA PHE A 409 -20.90 9.46 28.65
C PHE A 409 -20.29 10.35 29.75
N LEU A 410 -18.97 10.46 29.81
CA LEU A 410 -18.27 11.26 30.82
C LEU A 410 -18.52 12.76 30.65
N ASN A 411 -18.56 13.25 29.40
CA ASN A 411 -18.87 14.64 29.09
C ASN A 411 -20.29 15.07 29.50
N ASN A 412 -21.19 14.12 29.73
CA ASN A 412 -22.54 14.38 30.22
C ASN A 412 -22.64 14.42 31.76
N ILE A 413 -21.52 14.31 32.48
CA ILE A 413 -21.46 14.35 33.95
C ILE A 413 -20.70 15.61 34.38
N GLU A 414 -21.32 16.41 35.25
CA GLU A 414 -20.68 17.62 35.81
C GLU A 414 -19.52 17.24 36.73
N LYS A 415 -18.39 17.95 36.62
CA LYS A 415 -17.14 17.58 37.31
C LYS A 415 -17.28 17.55 38.84
N ASP A 416 -18.08 18.44 39.40
CA ASP A 416 -18.36 18.56 40.83
C ASP A 416 -19.29 17.46 41.38
N GLU A 417 -20.03 16.78 40.51
CA GLU A 417 -20.85 15.63 40.87
C GLU A 417 -20.06 14.30 40.87
N VAL A 418 -18.79 14.31 40.44
CA VAL A 418 -17.93 13.12 40.40
C VAL A 418 -17.43 12.76 41.80
N PRO A 419 -17.75 11.58 42.33
CA PRO A 419 -17.26 11.14 43.64
C PRO A 419 -15.73 10.98 43.68
N SER A 420 -15.10 11.24 44.84
CA SER A 420 -13.63 11.26 45.00
C SER A 420 -12.93 9.95 44.58
N ASN A 421 -13.61 8.80 44.72
CA ASN A 421 -13.10 7.48 44.30
C ASN A 421 -13.02 7.30 42.77
N TYR A 422 -13.71 8.14 41.99
CA TYR A 422 -13.74 8.06 40.53
C TYR A 422 -13.07 9.25 39.83
N THR A 423 -12.54 10.23 40.57
CA THR A 423 -11.89 11.41 40.00
C THR A 423 -10.76 11.05 39.03
N SER A 424 -9.87 10.13 39.41
CA SER A 424 -8.77 9.69 38.54
C SER A 424 -9.27 8.99 37.27
N PHE A 425 -10.34 8.19 37.38
CA PHE A 425 -10.94 7.54 36.20
C PHE A 425 -11.51 8.60 35.25
N TYR A 426 -12.30 9.54 35.78
CA TYR A 426 -12.90 10.62 35.01
C TYR A 426 -11.84 11.48 34.29
N GLU A 427 -10.83 11.95 35.02
CA GLU A 427 -9.79 12.84 34.47
C GLU A 427 -8.92 12.16 33.41
N ASN A 428 -8.63 10.87 33.58
CA ASN A 428 -7.83 10.11 32.62
C ASN A 428 -8.51 9.93 31.25
N TYR A 429 -9.84 9.86 31.22
CA TYR A 429 -10.58 9.56 29.98
C TYR A 429 -11.26 10.78 29.36
N ILE A 430 -11.48 11.87 30.10
CA ILE A 430 -12.12 13.08 29.56
C ILE A 430 -11.17 13.97 28.74
N ASN A 431 -9.88 14.03 29.11
CA ASN A 431 -8.89 14.95 28.52
C ASN A 431 -7.90 14.26 27.56
N ALA A 432 -8.17 13.04 27.12
CA ALA A 432 -7.25 12.27 26.27
C ALA A 432 -7.17 12.75 24.80
N ASP A 433 -7.43 14.04 24.54
CA ASP A 433 -7.28 14.70 23.23
C ASP A 433 -5.96 15.48 23.08
N ASP A 434 -5.12 15.57 24.11
CA ASP A 434 -3.72 16.04 23.91
C ASP A 434 -2.79 14.95 23.36
N ILE A 435 -3.31 13.74 23.07
CA ILE A 435 -2.60 12.65 22.39
C ILE A 435 -3.54 11.98 21.38
N LYS A 436 -4.01 12.74 20.38
CA LYS A 436 -4.59 12.18 19.14
C LYS A 436 -4.14 13.01 17.93
N LEU A 437 -3.05 12.59 17.31
CA LEU A 437 -2.96 12.21 15.89
C LEU A 437 -1.73 11.33 15.69
#